data_AF-A0A842QMC7-F1
#
_entry.id   AF-A0A842QMC7-F1
#
_cell.length_a   1.000
_cell.length_b   1.000
_cell.length_c   1.000
_cell.angle_alpha   90.00
_cell.angle_beta   90.00
_cell.angle_gamma   90.00
#
_symmetry.space_group_name_H-M   'P 1'
#
loop_
_entity.id
_entity.type
_entity.pdbx_description
1 polymer ?
#
loop_
_entity_poly.entity_id
_entity_poly.type
_entity_poly.pdbx_seq_one_letter_code
_entity_poly.pdbx_strand_id
1 'polypeptide(L)'
;MTYQDVAGNNPITQTLTEKANRVIDCLEGNINTNELVRYGENLVAAVEQLWRGVREGNCRVESIALLRVLRQTTCREILSPRELAKKPPEKLASQLKLFVNTVRYVLKPKPLPA
;
A
#
# COMPACT_ATOMS: atom_id res chain seq x y z
N MET A 1 22.17 21.26 -20.13
CA MET A 1 22.12 20.53 -18.85
C MET A 1 20.95 19.56 -18.94
N THR A 2 21.23 18.29 -19.13
CA THR A 2 20.25 17.24 -19.43
C THR A 2 19.50 16.86 -18.15
N TYR A 3 18.18 17.07 -18.16
CA TYR A 3 17.25 16.62 -17.13
C TYR A 3 17.11 15.09 -17.22
N GLN A 4 17.96 14.37 -16.50
CA GLN A 4 17.80 12.94 -16.26
C GLN A 4 17.83 12.66 -14.75
N ASP A 5 16.78 11.97 -14.31
CA ASP A 5 16.74 11.12 -13.12
C ASP A 5 16.96 11.72 -11.73
N VAL A 6 15.99 12.51 -11.26
CA VAL A 6 15.67 12.56 -9.81
C VAL A 6 14.30 11.98 -9.49
N ALA A 7 13.62 11.39 -10.49
CA ALA A 7 12.29 10.82 -10.34
C ALA A 7 12.29 9.41 -9.69
N GLY A 8 13.45 8.77 -9.55
CA GLY A 8 13.55 7.34 -9.24
C GLY A 8 13.61 6.91 -7.76
N ASN A 9 13.97 7.79 -6.82
CA ASN A 9 14.49 7.34 -5.50
C ASN A 9 13.77 7.92 -4.28
N ASN A 10 12.44 8.03 -4.28
CA ASN A 10 11.74 8.23 -3.00
C ASN A 10 11.45 6.86 -2.35
N PRO A 11 12.12 6.55 -1.22
CA PRO A 11 12.04 5.22 -0.60
C PRO A 11 10.60 4.87 -0.19
N ILE A 12 9.75 5.87 0.09
CA ILE A 12 8.36 5.66 0.51
C ILE A 12 7.51 5.14 -0.66
N THR A 13 7.67 5.71 -1.87
CA THR A 13 6.89 5.29 -3.05
C THR A 13 7.37 3.96 -3.62
N GLN A 14 8.67 3.69 -3.51
CA GLN A 14 9.29 2.44 -3.94
C GLN A 14 8.91 1.28 -3.01
N THR A 15 8.98 1.50 -1.69
CA THR A 15 8.60 0.51 -0.66
C THR A 15 7.15 0.06 -0.79
N LEU A 16 6.23 0.98 -1.09
CA LEU A 16 4.81 0.66 -1.22
C LEU A 16 4.52 -0.14 -2.51
N THR A 17 5.21 0.18 -3.60
CA THR A 17 5.11 -0.54 -4.88
C THR A 17 5.69 -1.94 -4.78
N GLU A 18 6.85 -2.10 -4.13
CA GLU A 18 7.47 -3.41 -3.89
C GLU A 18 6.62 -4.30 -2.99
N LYS A 19 6.10 -3.75 -1.88
CA LYS A 19 5.19 -4.48 -0.98
C LYS A 19 3.90 -4.88 -1.69
N ALA A 20 3.38 -4.03 -2.57
CA ALA A 20 2.21 -4.32 -3.39
C ALA A 20 2.46 -5.44 -4.42
N ASN A 21 3.62 -5.46 -5.09
CA ASN A 21 3.96 -6.52 -6.04
C ASN A 21 4.14 -7.88 -5.34
N ARG A 22 4.77 -7.91 -4.15
CA ARG A 22 4.91 -9.15 -3.37
C ARG A 22 3.57 -9.74 -2.94
N VAL A 23 2.55 -8.90 -2.74
CA VAL A 23 1.18 -9.37 -2.50
C VAL A 23 0.66 -10.07 -3.75
N ILE A 24 0.82 -9.47 -4.93
CA ILE A 24 0.37 -10.06 -6.20
C ILE A 24 1.04 -11.42 -6.45
N ASP A 25 2.36 -11.53 -6.26
CA ASP A 25 3.09 -12.79 -6.46
C ASP A 25 2.60 -13.90 -5.51
N CYS A 26 2.28 -13.54 -4.26
CA CYS A 26 1.74 -14.48 -3.27
C CYS A 26 0.30 -14.91 -3.60
N LEU A 27 -0.48 -14.03 -4.25
CA LEU A 27 -1.84 -14.34 -4.70
C LEU A 27 -1.90 -15.30 -5.90
N GLU A 28 -0.83 -15.40 -6.67
CA GLU A 28 -0.72 -16.31 -7.82
C GLU A 28 -0.20 -17.71 -7.42
N GLY A 29 0.27 -17.88 -6.18
CA GLY A 29 0.77 -19.15 -5.62
C GLY A 29 -0.23 -19.88 -4.70
N ASN A 30 0.26 -20.88 -3.95
CA ASN A 30 -0.51 -21.55 -2.90
C ASN A 30 -0.77 -20.58 -1.74
N ILE A 31 -2.04 -20.21 -1.55
CA ILE A 31 -2.45 -19.17 -0.62
C ILE A 31 -2.25 -19.62 0.84
N ASN A 32 -1.23 -19.07 1.52
CA ASN A 32 -1.03 -19.25 2.95
C ASN A 32 -1.62 -18.06 3.73
N THR A 33 -2.62 -18.31 4.58
CA THR A 33 -3.29 -17.28 5.40
C THR A 33 -2.31 -16.46 6.23
N ASN A 34 -1.29 -17.09 6.81
CA ASN A 34 -0.31 -16.39 7.66
C ASN A 34 0.54 -15.41 6.83
N GLU A 35 0.86 -15.77 5.59
CA GLU A 35 1.58 -14.89 4.68
C GLU A 35 0.69 -13.71 4.27
N LEU A 36 -0.57 -13.96 3.92
CA LEU A 36 -1.54 -12.92 3.60
C LEU A 36 -1.74 -11.92 4.76
N VAL A 37 -1.81 -12.42 6.00
CA VAL A 37 -1.88 -11.57 7.20
C VAL A 37 -0.65 -10.66 7.28
N ARG A 38 0.56 -11.25 7.14
CA ARG A 38 1.82 -10.50 7.15
C ARG A 38 1.89 -9.46 6.02
N TYR A 39 1.36 -9.77 4.83
CA TYR A 39 1.27 -8.82 3.73
C TYR A 39 0.30 -7.68 4.01
N GLY A 40 -0.85 -7.97 4.64
CA GLY A 40 -1.79 -6.96 5.11
C GLY A 40 -1.14 -5.99 6.08
N GLU A 41 -0.43 -6.49 7.10
CA GLU A 41 0.31 -5.66 8.07
C GLU A 41 1.36 -4.77 7.39
N ASN A 42 2.10 -5.32 6.43
CA ASN A 42 3.08 -4.58 5.66
C ASN A 42 2.47 -3.43 4.84
N LEU A 43 1.30 -3.67 4.23
CA LEU A 43 0.57 -2.66 3.47
C LEU A 43 0.02 -1.55 4.38
N VAL A 44 -0.49 -1.91 5.56
CA VAL A 44 -0.92 -0.94 6.58
C VAL A 44 0.24 -0.03 6.99
N ALA A 45 1.40 -0.61 7.31
CA ALA A 45 2.59 0.15 7.67
C ALA A 45 3.04 1.09 6.53
N ALA A 46 2.98 0.63 5.28
CA ALA A 46 3.35 1.43 4.13
C ALA A 46 2.38 2.60 3.88
N VAL A 47 1.08 2.43 4.14
CA VAL A 47 0.10 3.53 4.08
C VAL A 47 0.32 4.55 5.19
N GLU A 48 0.66 4.12 6.41
CA GLU A 48 1.03 5.07 7.48
C GLU A 48 2.29 5.88 7.13
N GLN A 49 3.29 5.24 6.51
CA GLN A 49 4.47 5.93 6.01
C GLN A 49 4.13 6.93 4.89
N LEU A 50 3.28 6.53 3.94
CA LEU A 50 2.78 7.42 2.89
C LEU A 50 2.02 8.62 3.47
N TRP A 51 1.17 8.40 4.46
CA TRP A 51 0.44 9.47 5.15
C TRP A 51 1.38 10.45 5.84
N ARG A 52 2.42 9.96 6.54
CA ARG A 52 3.46 10.82 7.14
C ARG A 52 4.18 11.61 6.07
N GLY A 53 4.61 10.96 4.99
CA GLY A 53 5.28 11.63 3.87
C GLY A 53 4.44 12.73 3.24
N VAL A 54 3.13 12.51 3.06
CA VAL A 54 2.21 13.55 2.55
C VAL A 54 2.06 14.70 3.55
N ARG A 55 1.93 14.38 4.85
CA ARG A 55 1.78 15.39 5.91
C ARG A 55 3.02 16.26 6.08
N GLU A 56 4.20 15.67 5.94
CA GLU A 56 5.50 16.34 6.07
C GLU A 56 5.93 17.07 4.79
N GLY A 57 5.19 16.90 3.69
CA GLY A 57 5.55 17.51 2.40
C GLY A 57 6.73 16.82 1.71
N ASN A 58 6.94 15.51 1.98
CA ASN A 58 7.98 14.68 1.36
C ASN A 58 7.48 13.93 0.11
N CYS A 59 6.16 13.75 -0.01
CA CYS A 59 5.53 13.14 -1.19
C CYS A 59 4.12 13.70 -1.40
N ARG A 60 3.57 13.44 -2.60
CA ARG A 60 2.19 13.78 -2.94
C ARG A 60 1.44 12.56 -3.43
N VAL A 61 0.13 12.61 -3.27
CA VAL A 61 -0.83 11.64 -3.82
C VAL A 61 -1.86 12.38 -4.64
N GLU A 62 -2.49 11.71 -5.61
CA GLU A 62 -3.53 12.35 -6.43
C GLU A 62 -4.82 12.59 -5.64
N SER A 63 -5.07 11.86 -4.55
CA SER A 63 -6.21 12.11 -3.67
C SER A 63 -5.88 11.87 -2.19
N ILE A 64 -5.72 12.97 -1.45
CA ILE A 64 -5.52 12.95 0.01
C ILE A 64 -6.78 12.43 0.72
N ALA A 65 -7.96 12.75 0.20
CA ALA A 65 -9.23 12.29 0.75
C ALA A 65 -9.31 10.75 0.72
N LEU A 66 -8.94 10.13 -0.40
CA LEU A 66 -8.90 8.68 -0.51
C LEU A 66 -7.80 8.05 0.33
N LEU A 67 -6.63 8.68 0.44
CA LEU A 67 -5.58 8.20 1.34
C LEU A 67 -6.07 8.19 2.80
N ARG A 68 -6.80 9.22 3.22
CA ARG A 68 -7.40 9.29 4.55
C ARG A 68 -8.41 8.17 4.79
N VAL A 69 -9.30 7.92 3.82
CA VAL A 69 -10.29 6.82 3.89
C VAL A 69 -9.60 5.45 3.94
N LEU A 70 -8.59 5.22 3.09
CA LEU A 70 -7.83 3.98 3.06
C LEU A 70 -7.19 3.71 4.44
N ARG A 71 -6.60 4.75 5.04
CA ARG A 71 -6.00 4.69 6.38
C ARG A 71 -7.02 4.44 7.48
N GLN A 72 -8.15 5.13 7.48
CA GLN A 72 -9.12 5.06 8.56
C GLN A 72 -10.01 3.82 8.51
N THR A 73 -10.48 3.44 7.33
CA THR A 73 -11.42 2.34 7.15
C THR A 73 -10.69 1.06 6.80
N THR A 74 -9.85 1.09 5.75
CA THR A 74 -9.28 -0.16 5.22
C THR A 74 -8.15 -0.69 6.12
N CYS A 75 -7.23 0.15 6.55
CA CYS A 75 -6.14 -0.29 7.43
C CYS A 75 -6.63 -0.63 8.85
N ARG A 76 -7.63 0.08 9.37
CA ARG A 76 -8.07 -0.04 10.77
C ARG A 76 -9.14 -1.12 10.98
N GLU A 77 -10.07 -1.26 10.03
CA GLU A 77 -11.22 -2.16 10.19
C GLU A 77 -11.05 -3.44 9.35
N ILE A 78 -10.53 -3.31 8.13
CA ILE A 78 -10.50 -4.44 7.18
C ILE A 78 -9.20 -5.25 7.29
N LEU A 79 -8.07 -4.57 7.51
CA LEU A 79 -6.73 -5.15 7.57
C LEU A 79 -6.15 -5.19 9.00
N SER A 80 -6.97 -5.12 10.03
CA SER A 80 -6.47 -5.33 11.40
C SER A 80 -6.08 -6.80 11.60
N PRO A 81 -4.98 -7.13 12.31
CA PRO A 81 -4.52 -8.52 12.46
C PRO A 81 -5.60 -9.47 13.00
N ARG A 82 -6.45 -8.97 13.90
CA ARG A 82 -7.59 -9.71 14.47
C ARG A 82 -8.67 -10.03 13.44
N GLU A 83 -8.94 -9.11 12.51
CA GLU A 83 -9.95 -9.28 11.47
C GLU A 83 -9.40 -10.06 10.27
N LEU A 84 -8.10 -9.93 10.00
CA LEU A 84 -7.39 -10.71 8.99
C LEU A 84 -7.38 -12.21 9.31
N ALA A 85 -7.10 -12.58 10.56
CA ALA A 85 -7.03 -13.97 11.01
C ALA A 85 -8.39 -14.70 10.98
N LYS A 86 -9.52 -13.97 10.94
CA LYS A 86 -10.87 -14.54 10.90
C LYS A 86 -11.39 -14.76 9.49
N LYS A 87 -10.72 -14.23 8.46
CA LYS A 87 -11.22 -14.25 7.08
C LYS A 87 -10.75 -15.49 6.34
N PRO A 88 -11.61 -16.06 5.47
CA PRO A 88 -11.17 -17.05 4.50
C PRO A 88 -10.01 -16.51 3.65
N PRO A 89 -9.04 -17.36 3.28
CA PRO A 89 -7.87 -16.92 2.53
C PRO A 89 -8.24 -16.24 1.21
N GLU A 90 -9.27 -16.73 0.49
CA GLU A 90 -9.67 -16.15 -0.79
C GLU A 90 -10.27 -14.74 -0.65
N LYS A 91 -11.05 -14.51 0.42
CA LYS A 91 -11.61 -13.19 0.72
C LYS A 91 -10.52 -12.21 1.09
N LEU A 92 -9.57 -12.64 1.91
CA LEU A 92 -8.44 -11.82 2.29
C LEU A 92 -7.59 -11.48 1.06
N ALA A 93 -7.31 -12.47 0.23
CA ALA A 93 -6.61 -12.31 -1.04
C ALA A 93 -7.24 -11.24 -1.93
N SER A 94 -8.56 -11.32 -2.14
CA SER A 94 -9.32 -10.35 -2.93
C SER A 94 -9.22 -8.92 -2.35
N GLN A 95 -9.34 -8.78 -1.03
CA GLN A 95 -9.24 -7.48 -0.35
C GLN A 95 -7.84 -6.87 -0.48
N LEU A 96 -6.79 -7.67 -0.30
CA LEU A 96 -5.42 -7.22 -0.47
C LEU A 96 -5.15 -6.80 -1.93
N LYS A 97 -5.68 -7.53 -2.92
CA LYS A 97 -5.58 -7.17 -4.33
C LYS A 97 -6.25 -5.82 -4.64
N LEU A 98 -7.46 -5.61 -4.12
CA LEU A 98 -8.18 -4.35 -4.28
C LEU A 98 -7.44 -3.19 -3.61
N PHE A 99 -6.86 -3.42 -2.43
CA PHE A 99 -6.03 -2.44 -1.72
C PHE A 99 -4.84 -2.02 -2.58
N VAL A 100 -4.09 -3.00 -3.09
CA VAL A 100 -2.94 -2.79 -3.98
C VAL A 100 -3.34 -1.97 -5.21
N ASN A 101 -4.46 -2.34 -5.85
CA ASN A 101 -4.96 -1.61 -7.02
C ASN A 101 -5.34 -0.17 -6.68
N THR A 102 -5.96 0.06 -5.53
CA THR A 102 -6.33 1.41 -5.06
C THR A 102 -5.08 2.28 -4.87
N VAL A 103 -4.05 1.72 -4.24
CA VAL A 103 -2.77 2.42 -4.07
C VAL A 103 -2.11 2.74 -5.41
N ARG A 104 -2.02 1.74 -6.30
CA ARG A 104 -1.29 1.85 -7.58
C ARG A 104 -1.98 2.76 -8.59
N TYR A 105 -3.29 2.62 -8.73
CA TYR A 105 -4.03 3.25 -9.83
C TYR A 105 -4.81 4.49 -9.40
N VAL A 106 -5.13 4.65 -8.12
CA VAL A 106 -5.96 5.76 -7.63
C VAL A 106 -5.13 6.74 -6.81
N LEU A 107 -4.38 6.28 -5.81
CA LEU A 107 -3.58 7.20 -4.99
C LEU A 107 -2.36 7.73 -5.74
N LYS A 108 -1.73 6.90 -6.58
CA LYS A 108 -0.54 7.22 -7.38
C LYS A 108 0.49 8.07 -6.61
N PRO A 109 1.12 7.49 -5.58
CA PRO A 109 2.14 8.18 -4.79
C PRO A 109 3.28 8.64 -5.69
N LYS A 110 3.64 9.93 -5.60
CA LYS A 110 4.76 10.52 -6.35
C LYS A 110 5.69 11.28 -5.40
N PRO A 111 7.01 11.21 -5.61
CA PRO A 111 7.91 12.17 -4.99
C PRO A 111 7.50 13.60 -5.32
N LEU A 112 7.79 14.53 -4.41
CA LEU A 112 7.76 15.94 -4.75
C LEU A 112 9.05 16.28 -5.52
N PRO A 113 8.97 17.08 -6.59
CA PRO A 113 10.16 17.61 -7.24
C PRO A 113 10.91 18.50 -6.24
N ALA A 114 12.23 18.32 -6.20
CA ALA A 114 13.15 19.14 -5.41
C ALA A 114 13.09 20.61 -5.84
#